data_AF-Q6GV08-F1
#
_entry.id   AF-Q6GV08-F1
#
_cell.length_a   1.000
_cell.length_b   1.000
_cell.length_c   1.000
_cell.angle_alpha   90.00
_cell.angle_beta   90.00
_cell.angle_gamma   90.00
#
_symmetry.space_group_name_H-M   'P 1'
#
loop_
_entity.id
_entity.type
_entity.pdbx_description
1 polymer ?
#
loop_
_entity_poly.entity_id
_entity_poly.type
_entity_poly.pdbx_seq_one_letter_code
_entity_poly.pdbx_strand_id
1 'polypeptide(L)'
;KETLRLHPPVPIIARHLKQEVTLPSNGKKVPAGTTLVVATFKLHRRPDVYPNPEKFDPDNFLPERSANRHYYAFVPFSAGPRSCLGRLVA
;
A
#
# COMPACT_ATOMS: atom_id res chain seq x y z
N LYS A 1 -12.66 6.91 -0.84
CA LYS A 1 -11.35 6.45 -0.30
C LYS A 1 -11.51 5.21 0.58
N GLU A 2 -12.40 5.20 1.57
CA GLU A 2 -12.61 4.06 2.47
C GLU A 2 -13.03 2.76 1.77
N THR A 3 -13.91 2.83 0.77
CA THR A 3 -14.24 1.66 -0.06
C THR A 3 -13.01 1.04 -0.70
N LEU A 4 -12.08 1.84 -1.23
CA LEU A 4 -10.83 1.35 -1.84
C LEU A 4 -9.83 0.84 -0.79
N ARG A 5 -9.95 1.26 0.47
CA ARG A 5 -9.14 0.72 1.58
C ARG A 5 -9.56 -0.71 1.86
N LEU A 6 -10.84 -0.95 2.08
CA LEU A 6 -11.38 -2.27 2.40
C LEU A 6 -11.44 -3.19 1.18
N HIS A 7 -11.80 -2.65 0.01
CA HIS A 7 -12.00 -3.40 -1.23
C HIS A 7 -11.11 -2.85 -2.35
N PRO A 8 -9.76 -2.96 -2.24
CA PRO A 8 -8.87 -2.52 -3.30
C PRO A 8 -9.10 -3.36 -4.56
N PRO A 9 -9.28 -2.75 -5.74
CA PRO A 9 -9.47 -3.49 -7.00
C PRO A 9 -8.31 -4.44 -7.32
N VAL A 10 -7.09 -4.06 -6.91
CA VAL A 10 -5.89 -4.89 -7.01
C VAL A 10 -5.37 -5.17 -5.59
N PRO A 11 -5.70 -6.34 -5.00
CA PRO A 11 -5.37 -6.64 -3.61
C PRO A 11 -3.89 -7.00 -3.39
N ILE A 12 -3.17 -7.38 -4.46
CA ILE A 12 -1.79 -7.85 -4.42
C ILE A 12 -1.03 -7.31 -5.64
N ILE A 13 0.19 -6.83 -5.43
CA ILE A 13 1.10 -6.39 -6.50
C ILE A 13 2.42 -7.15 -6.34
N ALA A 14 2.95 -7.72 -7.42
CA ALA A 14 4.21 -8.44 -7.41
C ALA A 14 5.30 -7.74 -8.25
N ARG A 15 6.57 -7.94 -7.87
CA ARG A 15 7.75 -7.51 -8.61
C ARG A 15 8.80 -8.61 -8.58
N HIS A 16 9.27 -9.01 -9.75
CA HIS A 16 10.39 -9.94 -9.87
C HIS A 16 11.71 -9.15 -9.90
N LEU A 17 12.61 -9.46 -8.98
CA LEU A 17 13.90 -8.77 -8.87
C LEU A 17 14.88 -9.29 -9.91
N LYS A 18 15.43 -8.38 -10.71
CA LYS A 18 16.51 -8.71 -11.67
C LYS A 18 17.91 -8.65 -11.06
N GLN A 19 18.05 -7.99 -9.91
CA GLN A 19 19.30 -7.78 -9.19
C GLN A 19 19.05 -7.80 -7.68
N GLU A 20 20.08 -8.02 -6.88
CA GLU A 20 20.00 -7.90 -5.42
C GLU A 20 19.54 -6.49 -5.03
N VAL A 21 18.64 -6.40 -4.05
CA VAL A 21 18.16 -5.13 -3.50
C VAL A 21 18.38 -5.12 -1.99
N THR A 22 18.96 -4.03 -1.49
CA THR A 22 19.02 -3.77 -0.05
C THR A 22 17.80 -2.96 0.37
N LEU A 23 17.01 -3.49 1.31
CA LEU A 23 15.84 -2.80 1.86
C LEU A 23 16.29 -1.62 2.74
N PRO A 24 15.93 -0.37 2.42
CA PRO A 24 16.37 0.79 3.18
C PRO A 24 15.86 0.81 4.63
N SER A 25 14.76 0.10 4.92
CA SER A 25 14.13 0.09 6.23
C SER A 25 14.90 -0.68 7.30
N ASN A 26 15.70 -1.67 6.91
CA ASN A 26 16.39 -2.56 7.86
C ASN A 26 17.71 -3.14 7.33
N GLY A 27 18.21 -2.67 6.18
CA GLY A 27 19.46 -3.12 5.58
C GLY A 27 19.44 -4.56 5.07
N LYS A 28 18.30 -5.26 5.07
CA LYS A 28 18.24 -6.64 4.60
C LYS A 28 18.41 -6.72 3.08
N LYS A 29 19.24 -7.66 2.63
CA LYS A 29 19.44 -7.95 1.22
C LYS A 29 18.44 -8.99 0.73
N VAL A 30 17.84 -8.72 -0.43
CA VAL A 30 16.93 -9.63 -1.12
C VAL A 30 17.60 -10.04 -2.44
N PRO A 31 17.85 -11.34 -2.66
CA PRO A 31 18.56 -11.82 -3.85
C PRO A 31 17.81 -11.53 -5.16
N ALA A 32 18.58 -11.43 -6.25
CA ALA A 32 18.04 -11.49 -7.61
C ALA A 32 17.25 -12.79 -7.83
N GLY A 33 16.23 -12.75 -8.68
CA GLY A 33 15.30 -13.88 -8.91
C GLY A 33 14.16 -13.98 -7.88
N THR A 34 14.18 -13.19 -6.81
CA THR A 34 13.09 -13.17 -5.82
C THR A 34 11.86 -12.43 -6.36
N THR A 35 10.67 -13.00 -6.16
CA THR A 35 9.41 -12.28 -6.38
C THR A 35 8.96 -11.62 -5.08
N LEU A 36 9.05 -10.30 -5.02
CA LEU A 36 8.50 -9.50 -3.94
C LEU A 36 7.01 -9.27 -4.14
N VAL A 37 6.24 -9.42 -3.07
CA VAL A 37 4.79 -9.25 -3.08
C VAL A 37 4.39 -8.17 -2.08
N VAL A 38 3.66 -7.17 -2.56
CA VAL A 38 3.00 -6.15 -1.74
C VAL A 38 1.53 -6.50 -1.66
N ALA A 39 1.09 -6.97 -0.49
CA ALA A 39 -0.31 -7.28 -0.24
C ALA A 39 -1.07 -6.02 0.18
N THR A 40 -1.50 -5.22 -0.81
CA THR A 40 -2.32 -4.00 -0.62
C THR A 40 -3.52 -4.25 0.31
N PHE A 41 -4.19 -5.39 0.15
CA PHE A 41 -5.32 -5.78 1.01
C PHE A 41 -4.98 -5.83 2.50
N LYS A 42 -3.79 -6.37 2.84
CA LYS A 42 -3.30 -6.46 4.22
C LYS A 42 -2.73 -5.11 4.69
N LEU A 43 -2.00 -4.43 3.82
CA LEU A 43 -1.45 -3.09 4.08
C LEU A 43 -2.55 -2.10 4.50
N HIS A 44 -3.70 -2.13 3.83
CA HIS A 44 -4.85 -1.28 4.11
C HIS A 44 -5.64 -1.67 5.38
N ARG A 45 -5.28 -2.79 6.03
CA ARG A 45 -5.90 -3.30 7.26
C ARG A 45 -4.94 -3.33 8.45
N ARG A 46 -3.85 -2.59 8.35
CA ARG A 46 -2.88 -2.44 9.44
C ARG A 46 -3.51 -1.67 10.61
N PRO A 47 -3.67 -2.29 11.79
CA PRO A 47 -4.32 -1.65 12.93
C PRO A 47 -3.50 -0.49 13.50
N ASP A 48 -2.18 -0.48 13.27
CA ASP A 48 -1.28 0.62 13.62
C ASP A 48 -1.46 1.87 12.74
N VAL A 49 -2.15 1.74 11.60
CA VAL A 49 -2.47 2.85 10.69
C VAL A 49 -3.97 3.20 10.71
N TYR A 50 -4.82 2.18 10.79
CA TYR A 50 -6.28 2.30 10.77
C TYR A 50 -6.87 1.63 12.00
N PRO A 51 -7.28 2.40 13.03
CA PRO A 51 -8.01 1.85 14.17
C PRO A 51 -9.27 1.11 13.71
N ASN A 52 -9.55 -0.05 14.29
CA ASN A 52 -10.67 -0.93 13.87
C ASN A 52 -10.67 -1.23 12.35
N PRO A 53 -9.60 -1.84 11.81
CA PRO A 53 -9.34 -1.87 10.38
C PRO A 53 -10.38 -2.61 9.53
N GLU A 54 -11.22 -3.46 10.12
CA GLU A 54 -12.31 -4.15 9.41
C GLU A 54 -13.61 -3.35 9.37
N LYS A 55 -13.74 -2.29 10.18
CA LYS A 55 -14.91 -1.41 10.16
C LYS A 55 -14.78 -0.43 9.00
N PHE A 56 -15.89 -0.21 8.29
CA PHE A 56 -15.99 0.89 7.35
C PHE A 56 -16.12 2.20 8.12
N ASP A 57 -15.09 3.04 8.07
CA ASP A 57 -15.05 4.36 8.69
C ASP A 57 -14.48 5.42 7.72
N PRO A 58 -15.35 6.20 7.05
CA PRO A 58 -14.93 7.29 6.15
C PRO A 58 -14.03 8.33 6.83
N ASP A 59 -14.15 8.51 8.15
CA ASP A 59 -13.42 9.53 8.90
C ASP A 59 -11.92 9.24 8.95
N ASN A 60 -11.50 8.00 8.64
CA ASN A 60 -10.11 7.63 8.39
C ASN A 60 -9.42 8.56 7.37
N PHE A 61 -10.14 9.30 6.54
CA PHE A 61 -9.58 10.21 5.55
C PHE A 61 -9.85 11.69 5.82
N LEU A 62 -10.33 12.06 7.01
CA LEU A 62 -10.34 13.44 7.45
C LEU A 62 -8.89 13.98 7.53
N PRO A 63 -8.67 15.29 7.29
CA PRO A 63 -7.34 15.89 7.32
C PRO A 63 -6.56 15.57 8.60
N GLU A 64 -7.21 15.66 9.75
CA GLU A 64 -6.61 15.48 11.07
C GLU A 64 -6.16 14.02 11.29
N ARG A 65 -6.93 13.04 10.80
CA ARG A 65 -6.61 11.60 10.93
C ARG A 65 -5.64 11.09 9.87
N SER A 66 -5.41 11.85 8.80
CA SER A 66 -4.53 11.48 7.70
C SER A 66 -3.23 12.30 7.63
N ALA A 67 -3.13 13.42 8.35
CA ALA A 67 -1.97 14.31 8.34
C ALA A 67 -0.63 13.58 8.61
N ASN A 68 -0.63 12.67 9.58
CA ASN A 68 0.57 11.90 9.95
C ASN A 68 0.66 10.53 9.27
N ARG A 69 -0.25 10.21 8.34
CA ARG A 69 -0.25 8.90 7.67
C ARG A 69 0.84 8.87 6.61
N HIS A 70 1.71 7.88 6.70
CA HIS A 70 2.72 7.64 5.67
C HIS A 70 2.06 7.44 4.29
N TYR A 71 2.59 8.08 3.25
CA TYR A 71 2.04 8.03 1.88
C TYR A 71 1.79 6.59 1.39
N TYR A 72 2.77 5.69 1.54
CA TYR A 72 2.65 4.27 1.18
C TYR A 72 1.69 3.44 2.06
N ALA A 73 1.02 4.00 3.07
CA ALA A 73 0.04 3.28 3.87
C ALA A 73 -1.37 3.25 3.22
N PHE A 74 -1.58 4.02 2.15
CA PHE A 74 -2.78 3.98 1.32
C PHE A 74 -2.41 4.07 -0.17
N VAL A 75 -2.35 2.93 -0.85
CA VAL A 75 -1.93 2.83 -2.27
C VAL A 75 -2.91 1.98 -3.09
N PRO A 76 -4.21 2.35 -3.13
CA PRO A 76 -5.23 1.57 -3.85
C PRO A 76 -4.97 1.45 -5.36
N PHE A 77 -4.15 2.34 -5.90
CA PHE A 77 -3.77 2.42 -7.31
C PHE A 77 -2.26 2.25 -7.53
N SER A 78 -1.59 1.55 -6.60
CA SER A 78 -0.12 1.45 -6.54
C SER A 78 0.56 2.82 -6.38
N ALA A 79 1.88 2.85 -6.49
CA ALA A 79 2.68 4.07 -6.45
C ALA A 79 3.97 3.92 -7.29
N GLY A 80 4.66 5.04 -7.51
CA GLY A 80 5.91 5.09 -8.29
C GLY A 80 5.68 4.99 -9.81
N PRO A 81 6.71 4.65 -10.60
CA PRO A 81 6.68 4.69 -12.07
C PRO A 81 5.65 3.75 -12.74
N ARG A 82 5.08 2.83 -11.96
CA ARG A 82 4.06 1.86 -12.42
C ARG A 82 2.74 2.03 -11.68
N SER A 83 2.45 3.24 -11.18
CA SER A 83 1.13 3.58 -10.64
C SER A 83 0.06 3.54 -11.73
N CYS A 84 -1.19 3.27 -11.35
CA CYS A 84 -2.31 3.27 -12.29
C CYS A 84 -2.51 4.65 -12.93
N LEU A 85 -2.49 4.72 -14.26
CA LEU A 85 -2.78 5.94 -15.01
C LEU A 85 -4.25 6.38 -14.85
N GLY A 86 -5.16 5.42 -14.70
CA GLY A 86 -6.59 5.67 -14.50
C GLY A 86 -6.95 6.28 -13.14
N ARG A 87 -5.98 6.46 -12.23
CA ARG A 87 -6.23 7.06 -10.90
C ARG A 87 -6.88 8.44 -10.96
N LEU A 88 -6.60 9.23 -12.00
CA LEU A 88 -7.11 10.59 -12.14
C LEU A 88 -8.58 10.66 -12.60
N VAL A 89 -9.11 9.55 -13.12
CA VAL A 89 -10.47 9.45 -13.67
C VAL A 89 -11.34 8.43 -12.91
N ALA A 90 -10.82 7.88 -11.81
CA ALA A 90 -11.44 6.85 -10.99
C ALA A 90 -12.06 7.43 -9.71
#